data_AF-A0A0S8L6K4-F1
#
_entry.id   AF-A0A0S8L6K4-F1
#
_cell.length_a   1.000
_cell.length_b   1.000
_cell.length_c   1.000
_cell.angle_alpha   90.00
_cell.angle_beta   90.00
_cell.angle_gamma   90.00
#
_symmetry.space_group_name_H-M   'P 1'
#
loop_
_entity.id
_entity.type
_entity.pdbx_description
1 polymer ?
#
loop_
_entity_poly.entity_id
_entity_poly.type
_entity_poly.pdbx_seq_one_letter_code
_entity_poly.pdbx_strand_id
1 'polypeptide(L)'
;MPATTIFGRRRSALRRVPDLFAMTAPLMIRLPDGSREVMVERFRHPMGVLYFTAFWHLGDPCETVRLAQGEIRGDGPWKVGAAVVQVLGCHGSEPACAAEFDSWRDYLVQAGDEYPTREIIVRITQARGAIV
;
A
#
# COMPACT_ATOMS: atom_id res chain seq x y z
N MET A 1 52.83 25.34 -3.76
CA MET A 1 51.59 25.85 -4.40
C MET A 1 50.91 24.67 -5.09
N PRO A 2 49.57 24.57 -5.07
CA PRO A 2 48.85 23.56 -4.28
C PRO A 2 48.59 22.22 -4.99
N ALA A 3 48.45 21.17 -4.15
CA ALA A 3 47.94 19.85 -4.50
C ALA A 3 46.41 19.88 -4.60
N THR A 4 45.87 19.47 -5.74
CA THR A 4 44.43 19.31 -5.97
C THR A 4 44.01 17.91 -5.57
N THR A 5 43.49 17.75 -4.36
CA THR A 5 42.80 16.54 -3.91
C THR A 5 41.45 16.44 -4.61
N ILE A 6 41.32 15.46 -5.51
CA ILE A 6 40.05 15.05 -6.10
C ILE A 6 39.23 14.38 -5.00
N PHE A 7 38.25 15.11 -4.45
CA PHE A 7 37.25 14.56 -3.56
C PHE A 7 36.31 13.68 -4.39
N GLY A 8 36.67 12.39 -4.51
CA GLY A 8 35.80 11.38 -5.06
C GLY A 8 34.50 11.35 -4.25
N ARG A 9 33.44 11.93 -4.82
CA ARG A 9 32.07 11.70 -4.34
C ARG A 9 31.84 10.20 -4.39
N ARG A 10 31.95 9.53 -3.23
CA ARG A 10 31.32 8.23 -3.04
C ARG A 10 29.82 8.47 -3.20
N ARG A 11 29.31 8.29 -4.42
CA ARG A 11 27.89 7.98 -4.62
C ARG A 11 27.72 6.61 -4.00
N SER A 12 27.43 6.58 -2.71
CA SER A 12 26.87 5.39 -2.08
C SER A 12 25.63 5.06 -2.91
N ALA A 13 25.72 3.99 -3.70
CA ALA A 13 24.57 3.40 -4.36
C ALA A 13 23.67 2.86 -3.24
N LEU A 14 22.79 3.72 -2.73
CA LEU A 14 21.68 3.29 -1.88
C LEU A 14 20.90 2.27 -2.73
N ARG A 15 21.02 1.00 -2.36
CA ARG A 15 20.11 -0.06 -2.78
C ARG A 15 18.70 0.52 -2.65
N ARG A 16 17.96 0.67 -3.76
CA ARG A 16 16.55 1.07 -3.70
C ARG A 16 15.79 -0.08 -3.05
N VAL A 17 15.69 0.00 -1.73
CA VAL A 17 14.89 -0.89 -0.91
C VAL A 17 13.43 -0.66 -1.29
N PRO A 18 12.61 -1.71 -1.48
CA PRO A 18 11.22 -1.51 -1.87
C PRO A 18 10.44 -0.83 -0.73
N ASP A 19 10.10 0.44 -0.93
CA ASP A 19 9.20 1.16 -0.03
C ASP A 19 7.78 0.64 -0.24
N LEU A 20 7.11 0.25 0.85
CA LEU A 20 5.72 -0.21 0.84
C LEU A 20 4.84 0.76 0.04
N PHE A 21 5.04 2.07 0.20
CA PHE A 21 4.21 3.10 -0.45
C PHE A 21 4.58 3.37 -1.91
N ALA A 22 5.74 2.90 -2.37
CA ALA A 22 6.18 3.02 -3.75
C ALA A 22 5.89 1.78 -4.60
N MET A 23 5.42 0.68 -4.00
CA MET A 23 5.13 -0.55 -4.74
C MET A 23 3.99 -0.35 -5.75
N THR A 24 4.20 -0.81 -6.99
CA THR A 24 3.15 -0.83 -8.03
C THR A 24 2.49 -2.19 -8.16
N ALA A 25 3.13 -3.24 -7.64
CA ALA A 25 2.54 -4.57 -7.56
C ALA A 25 1.34 -4.57 -6.59
N PRO A 26 0.31 -5.40 -6.85
CA PRO A 26 -0.80 -5.56 -5.94
C PRO A 26 -0.31 -6.03 -4.58
N LEU A 27 -0.87 -5.48 -3.51
CA LEU A 27 -0.54 -5.88 -2.16
C LEU A 27 -1.76 -6.47 -1.46
N MET A 28 -1.46 -7.30 -0.47
CA MET A 28 -2.44 -7.79 0.47
C MET A 28 -1.92 -7.60 1.89
N ILE A 29 -2.85 -7.51 2.83
CA ILE A 29 -2.57 -7.48 4.25
C ILE A 29 -3.17 -8.73 4.91
N ARG A 30 -2.37 -9.37 5.76
CA ARG A 30 -2.83 -10.40 6.69
C ARG A 30 -2.95 -9.78 8.08
N LEU A 31 -4.14 -9.84 8.64
CA LEU A 31 -4.45 -9.30 9.96
C LEU A 31 -4.17 -10.32 11.08
N PRO A 32 -4.13 -9.88 12.34
CA PRO A 32 -3.83 -10.75 13.48
C PRO A 32 -4.87 -11.86 13.71
N ASP A 33 -6.12 -11.63 13.30
CA ASP A 33 -7.21 -12.61 13.34
C ASP A 33 -7.09 -13.68 12.22
N GLY A 34 -6.08 -13.57 11.37
CA GLY A 34 -5.85 -14.47 10.24
C GLY A 34 -6.59 -14.09 8.96
N SER A 35 -7.47 -13.09 9.01
CA SER A 35 -8.15 -12.56 7.83
C SER A 35 -7.15 -11.89 6.88
N ARG A 36 -7.54 -11.83 5.61
CA ARG A 36 -6.69 -11.40 4.50
C ARG A 36 -7.50 -10.49 3.61
N GLU A 37 -6.91 -9.36 3.23
CA GLU A 37 -7.58 -8.35 2.43
C GLU A 37 -6.66 -7.82 1.34
N VAL A 38 -7.23 -7.57 0.17
CA VAL A 38 -6.56 -6.85 -0.91
C VAL A 38 -6.46 -5.37 -0.56
N MET A 39 -5.27 -4.80 -0.73
CA MET A 39 -5.04 -3.36 -0.56
C MET A 39 -4.96 -2.68 -1.93
N VAL A 40 -5.99 -1.91 -2.29
CA VAL A 40 -6.05 -1.22 -3.60
C VAL A 40 -5.51 0.20 -3.55
N GLU A 41 -5.64 0.88 -2.41
CA GLU A 41 -4.98 2.17 -2.11
C GLU A 41 -4.33 2.09 -0.74
N ARG A 42 -3.24 2.85 -0.55
CA ARG A 42 -2.54 2.90 0.75
C ARG A 42 -1.78 4.20 0.96
N PHE A 43 -1.81 4.68 2.19
CA PHE A 43 -1.26 5.95 2.60
C PHE A 43 -0.53 5.84 3.92
N ARG A 44 0.52 6.66 4.09
CA ARG A 44 1.24 6.76 5.36
C ARG A 44 0.29 7.36 6.39
N HIS A 45 0.26 6.79 7.59
CA HIS A 45 -0.51 7.33 8.70
C HIS A 45 0.40 7.43 9.94
N PRO A 46 0.29 8.47 10.79
CA PRO A 46 1.14 8.58 11.98
C PRO A 46 1.10 7.35 12.91
N MET A 47 -0.03 6.63 12.91
CA MET A 47 -0.22 5.41 13.68
C MET A 47 0.06 4.10 12.91
N GLY A 48 0.43 4.16 11.62
CA GLY A 48 0.67 2.95 10.81
C GLY A 48 0.35 3.14 9.32
N VAL A 49 -0.51 2.29 8.77
CA VAL A 49 -0.89 2.30 7.34
C VAL A 49 -2.41 2.43 7.21
N LEU A 50 -2.86 3.50 6.57
CA LEU A 50 -4.24 3.61 6.11
C LEU A 50 -4.35 2.94 4.75
N TYR A 51 -5.32 2.05 4.56
CA TYR A 51 -5.51 1.35 3.29
C TYR A 51 -6.98 1.16 2.97
N PHE A 52 -7.24 0.94 1.70
CA PHE A 52 -8.59 0.77 1.16
C PHE A 52 -8.69 -0.65 0.63
N THR A 53 -9.77 -1.34 0.95
CA THR A 53 -10.06 -2.67 0.43
C THR A 53 -10.53 -2.61 -1.03
N ALA A 54 -10.57 -3.75 -1.72
CA ALA A 54 -11.28 -3.85 -2.98
C ALA A 54 -12.74 -3.36 -2.82
N PHE A 55 -13.27 -2.70 -3.85
CA PHE A 55 -14.64 -2.17 -3.88
C PHE A 55 -15.01 -1.22 -2.73
N TRP A 56 -14.02 -0.55 -2.12
CA TRP A 56 -14.24 0.29 -0.94
C TRP A 56 -15.35 1.34 -1.10
N HIS A 57 -15.55 1.84 -2.33
CA HIS A 57 -16.50 2.89 -2.65
C HIS A 57 -17.95 2.41 -2.82
N LEU A 58 -18.16 1.09 -2.93
CA LEU A 58 -19.50 0.49 -3.01
C LEU A 58 -20.07 0.10 -1.64
N GLY A 59 -19.21 0.01 -0.62
CA GLY A 59 -19.58 -0.33 0.76
C GLY A 59 -19.57 0.88 1.69
N ASP A 60 -19.69 0.64 3.00
CA ASP A 60 -19.49 1.68 4.03
C ASP A 60 -18.00 2.02 4.14
N PRO A 61 -17.58 3.27 3.86
CA PRO A 61 -16.18 3.67 4.03
C PRO A 61 -15.65 3.45 5.45
N CYS A 62 -16.48 3.46 6.49
CA CYS A 62 -16.08 3.16 7.86
C CYS A 62 -15.52 1.75 8.01
N GLU A 63 -15.97 0.81 7.18
CA GLU A 63 -15.56 -0.59 7.19
C GLU A 63 -14.47 -0.88 6.15
N THR A 64 -14.54 -0.24 4.98
CA THR A 64 -13.66 -0.53 3.83
C THR A 64 -12.37 0.30 3.78
N VAL A 65 -12.32 1.42 4.50
CA VAL A 65 -11.09 2.21 4.68
C VAL A 65 -10.53 1.93 6.06
N ARG A 66 -9.45 1.17 6.13
CA ARG A 66 -8.96 0.56 7.37
C ARG A 66 -7.59 1.11 7.77
N LEU A 67 -7.35 1.17 9.07
CA LEU A 67 -6.06 1.57 9.64
C LEU A 67 -5.38 0.36 10.29
N ALA A 68 -4.33 -0.15 9.66
CA ALA A 68 -3.43 -1.10 10.28
C ALA A 68 -2.47 -0.33 11.22
N GLN A 69 -2.64 -0.51 12.52
CA GLN A 69 -1.86 0.22 13.52
C GLN A 69 -0.53 -0.47 13.83
N GLY A 70 0.51 0.35 14.01
CA GLY A 70 1.84 -0.06 14.46
C GLY A 70 2.96 0.44 13.58
N GLU A 71 4.19 0.29 14.09
CA GLU A 71 5.39 0.63 13.35
C GLU A 71 5.53 -0.25 12.10
N ILE A 72 5.93 0.38 10.99
CA ILE A 72 6.18 -0.29 9.71
C ILE A 72 7.64 -0.75 9.69
N ARG A 73 7.87 -2.06 9.56
CA ARG A 73 9.21 -2.66 9.56
C ARG A 73 9.41 -3.61 8.39
N GLY A 74 10.65 -3.68 7.91
CA GLY A 74 11.08 -4.60 6.85
C GLY A 74 11.01 -3.97 5.46
N ASP A 75 11.45 -4.76 4.48
CA ASP A 75 11.66 -4.33 3.09
C ASP A 75 10.79 -5.15 2.11
N GLY A 76 9.75 -5.79 2.66
CA GLY A 76 8.92 -6.79 2.00
C GLY A 76 9.27 -8.22 2.43
N PRO A 77 8.28 -9.04 2.87
CA PRO A 77 7.00 -8.63 3.49
C PRO A 77 7.21 -7.59 4.60
N TRP A 78 6.28 -6.64 4.73
CA TRP A 78 6.36 -5.58 5.75
C TRP A 78 5.50 -5.96 6.95
N LYS A 79 6.05 -5.81 8.16
CA LYS A 79 5.25 -5.88 9.39
C LYS A 79 4.69 -4.50 9.69
N VAL A 80 3.40 -4.43 10.03
CA VAL A 80 2.72 -3.23 10.50
C VAL A 80 2.05 -3.58 11.83
N GLY A 81 2.76 -3.31 12.93
CA GLY A 81 2.36 -3.84 14.23
C GLY A 81 2.27 -5.37 14.21
N ALA A 82 1.07 -5.91 14.40
CA ALA A 82 0.79 -7.34 14.34
C ALA A 82 0.35 -7.84 12.94
N ALA A 83 0.06 -6.92 12.01
CA ALA A 83 -0.30 -7.25 10.64
C ALA A 83 0.95 -7.47 9.77
N VAL A 84 0.78 -8.21 8.67
CA VAL A 84 1.81 -8.44 7.67
C VAL A 84 1.29 -8.05 6.29
N VAL A 85 1.95 -7.10 5.64
CA VAL A 85 1.70 -6.72 4.26
C VAL A 85 2.68 -7.43 3.35
N GLN A 86 2.21 -7.96 2.24
CA GLN A 86 3.03 -8.63 1.25
C GLN A 86 2.52 -8.37 -0.16
N VAL A 87 3.38 -8.59 -1.15
CA VAL A 87 2.96 -8.59 -2.54
C VAL A 87 1.97 -9.73 -2.74
N LEU A 88 0.83 -9.44 -3.35
CA LEU A 88 -0.13 -10.44 -3.79
C LEU A 88 0.52 -11.23 -4.92
N GLY A 89 1.03 -12.41 -4.58
CA GLY A 89 1.82 -13.23 -5.49
C GLY A 89 0.96 -13.89 -6.57
N CYS A 90 1.50 -13.97 -7.79
CA CYS A 90 0.86 -14.68 -8.92
C CYS A 90 0.92 -16.22 -8.83
N HIS A 91 1.43 -16.80 -7.73
CA HIS A 91 1.75 -18.24 -7.62
C HIS A 91 0.90 -19.01 -6.59
N GLY A 92 -0.39 -18.67 -6.49
CA GLY A 92 -1.37 -19.55 -5.84
C GLY A 92 -1.29 -19.64 -4.31
N SER A 93 -0.49 -18.80 -3.64
CA SER A 93 -0.46 -18.76 -2.18
C SER A 93 -1.75 -18.18 -1.58
N GLU A 94 -2.47 -17.36 -2.34
CA GLU A 94 -3.62 -16.58 -1.87
C GLU A 94 -4.69 -16.45 -2.96
N PRO A 95 -5.32 -17.57 -3.39
CA PRO A 95 -6.20 -17.60 -4.55
C PRO A 95 -7.46 -16.73 -4.38
N ALA A 96 -7.97 -16.60 -3.14
CA ALA A 96 -9.13 -15.75 -2.86
C ALA A 96 -8.84 -14.26 -3.09
N CYS A 97 -7.74 -13.75 -2.51
CA CYS A 97 -7.33 -12.36 -2.71
C CYS A 97 -6.93 -12.09 -4.17
N ALA A 98 -6.34 -13.06 -4.87
CA ALA A 98 -6.03 -12.92 -6.29
C ALA A 98 -7.31 -12.76 -7.13
N ALA A 99 -8.31 -13.64 -6.92
CA ALA A 99 -9.59 -13.57 -7.62
C ALA A 99 -10.37 -12.27 -7.31
N GLU A 100 -10.34 -11.82 -6.05
CA GLU A 100 -10.95 -10.54 -5.65
C GLU A 100 -10.26 -9.36 -6.33
N PHE A 101 -8.93 -9.35 -6.37
CA PHE A 101 -8.16 -8.30 -7.05
C PHE A 101 -8.42 -8.28 -8.56
N ASP A 102 -8.48 -9.44 -9.20
CA ASP A 102 -8.83 -9.53 -10.63
C ASP A 102 -10.25 -9.02 -10.89
N SER A 103 -11.22 -9.38 -10.05
CA SER A 103 -12.59 -8.87 -10.14
C SER A 103 -12.65 -7.34 -9.99
N TRP A 104 -11.87 -6.80 -9.05
CA TRP A 104 -11.76 -5.35 -8.87
C TRP A 104 -11.14 -4.64 -10.07
N ARG A 105 -10.10 -5.24 -10.69
CA ARG A 105 -9.50 -4.71 -11.92
C ARG A 105 -10.47 -4.71 -13.09
N ASP A 106 -11.24 -5.79 -13.25
CA ASP A 106 -12.26 -5.90 -14.30
C ASP A 106 -13.35 -4.84 -14.09
N TYR A 107 -13.77 -4.62 -12.84
CA TYR A 107 -14.69 -3.53 -12.50
C TYR A 107 -14.10 -2.16 -12.90
N LEU A 108 -12.85 -1.87 -12.57
CA LEU A 108 -12.24 -0.58 -12.92
C LEU A 108 -12.20 -0.30 -14.42
N VAL A 109 -12.02 -1.34 -15.25
CA VAL A 109 -12.08 -1.20 -16.72
C VAL A 109 -13.48 -0.78 -17.18
N GLN A 110 -14.53 -1.21 -16.48
CA GLN A 110 -15.93 -0.95 -16.82
C GLN A 110 -16.48 0.32 -16.17
N ALA A 111 -16.00 0.67 -14.97
CA ALA A 111 -16.55 1.73 -14.12
C ALA A 111 -16.39 3.13 -14.73
N GLY A 112 -15.34 3.36 -15.53
CA GLY A 112 -15.08 4.67 -16.13
C GLY A 112 -15.07 5.79 -15.08
N ASP A 113 -15.94 6.79 -15.26
CA ASP A 113 -16.07 7.96 -14.38
C ASP A 113 -16.85 7.67 -13.06
N GLU A 114 -17.37 6.46 -12.87
CA GLU A 114 -18.06 6.06 -11.64
C GLU A 114 -17.09 5.83 -10.47
N TYR A 115 -15.83 5.49 -10.77
CA TYR A 115 -14.83 5.32 -9.73
C TYR A 115 -14.46 6.67 -9.11
N PRO A 116 -14.37 6.79 -7.76
CA PRO A 116 -14.05 8.05 -7.13
C PRO A 116 -12.74 8.65 -7.62
N THR A 117 -12.77 9.95 -7.92
CA THR A 117 -11.59 10.67 -8.40
C THR A 117 -10.49 10.72 -7.35
N ARG A 118 -9.26 11.01 -7.79
CA ARG A 118 -8.11 11.12 -6.88
C ARG A 118 -8.35 12.16 -5.80
N GLU A 119 -9.00 13.28 -6.10
CA GLU A 119 -9.33 14.34 -5.15
C GLU A 119 -10.24 13.83 -4.03
N ILE A 120 -11.24 12.99 -4.37
CA ILE A 120 -12.14 12.39 -3.39
C ILE A 120 -11.38 11.44 -2.47
N ILE A 121 -10.53 10.57 -3.05
CA ILE A 121 -9.70 9.62 -2.31
C ILE A 121 -8.79 10.38 -1.32
N VAL A 122 -8.10 11.42 -1.79
CA VAL A 122 -7.24 12.27 -0.93
C VAL A 122 -8.05 12.90 0.19
N ARG A 123 -9.24 13.43 -0.08
CA ARG A 123 -10.09 14.06 0.94
C ARG A 123 -10.51 13.07 2.02
N ILE A 124 -10.89 11.83 1.66
CA ILE A 124 -11.22 10.76 2.61
C ILE A 124 -10.00 10.42 3.46
N THR A 125 -8.85 10.26 2.83
CA THR A 125 -7.58 9.91 3.48
C THR A 125 -7.14 10.99 4.47
N GLN A 126 -7.22 12.27 4.10
CA GLN A 126 -6.90 13.40 4.97
C GLN A 126 -7.88 13.49 6.16
N ALA A 127 -9.18 13.29 5.92
CA ALA A 127 -10.17 13.24 6.99
C ALA A 127 -9.90 12.12 8.01
N ARG A 128 -9.16 11.07 7.60
CA ARG A 128 -8.72 9.96 8.46
C ARG A 128 -7.29 10.13 9.00
N GLY A 129 -6.69 11.30 8.87
CA GLY A 129 -5.40 11.63 9.48
C GLY A 129 -4.17 11.06 8.76
N ALA A 130 -4.33 10.55 7.54
CA ALA A 130 -3.19 10.09 6.75
C ALA A 130 -2.41 11.25 6.13
N ILE A 131 -1.13 11.00 5.89
CA ILE A 131 -0.15 11.93 5.33
C ILE A 131 -0.18 11.73 3.81
N VAL A 132 -0.65 12.76 3.10
CA VAL A 132 -0.91 12.75 1.65
C VAL A 132 -0.23 13.92 0.96
#